data_AF-A0AAP0CLA3-F1
#
_entry.id   AF-A0AAP0CLA3-F1
#
_cell.length_a   1.000
_cell.length_b   1.000
_cell.length_c   1.000
_cell.angle_alpha   90.00
_cell.angle_beta   90.00
_cell.angle_gamma   90.00
#
_symmetry.space_group_name_H-M   'P 1'
#
loop_
_entity.id
_entity.type
_entity.pdbx_description
1 polymer ?
#
loop_
_entity_poly.entity_id
_entity_poly.type
_entity_poly.pdbx_seq_one_letter_code
_entity_poly.pdbx_strand_id
1 'polypeptide(L)'
;MISPPQGVFPPIHTSNCDCNPQRFQPQSLQLLPHFKLRALRLQSSGFPGEEETLDLYEINALKQKVEDIGINFDSCTPGQYTHQICPLVGIFNTRSSYSSFCKGGQSKEWSLSFHINQNQKVAIWRCFSFDCGWAGHVLADVSPTQDVVNKNKFSKKLSEETLRLEPLGDELINYFAERMISAEILQKNAVMQMVDDKNVIAFTYRRKGEIVNCKFRSITNRKFWQAKHGERILYGLEGIEEGNTIVIVEGEIDKLSMDQAGILNCVSVPDGAPQQVSIKALPSKKQEARFKYLLDNNGYLDKASRIILATDGDGPGQALAEELSCRLGKERCWLVTWPKKDELTYYKDANEVLVHLGPEALRHIVESAELYEGVKNSP
;
A
#
# COMPACT_ATOMS: atom_id res chain seq x y z
N MET A 1 31.91 50.42 -7.39
CA MET A 1 33.26 49.80 -7.45
C MET A 1 33.35 48.76 -6.34
N ILE A 2 34.08 47.68 -6.62
CA ILE A 2 34.39 46.49 -5.79
C ILE A 2 33.41 45.33 -5.96
N SER A 3 33.91 44.33 -6.71
CA SER A 3 33.35 43.02 -7.06
C SER A 3 33.69 41.95 -6.01
N PRO A 4 32.97 40.80 -5.98
CA PRO A 4 33.45 39.55 -5.38
C PRO A 4 34.05 38.57 -6.42
N PRO A 5 34.76 37.51 -5.97
CA PRO A 5 35.74 36.78 -6.77
C PRO A 5 35.19 35.60 -7.58
N GLN A 6 36.01 35.18 -8.53
CA GLN A 6 35.79 34.14 -9.55
C GLN A 6 35.94 32.72 -9.00
N GLY A 7 35.10 31.81 -9.50
CA GLY A 7 35.29 30.36 -9.43
C GLY A 7 34.80 29.71 -10.73
N VAL A 8 35.73 29.06 -11.45
CA VAL A 8 35.54 28.48 -12.79
C VAL A 8 35.15 27.00 -12.66
N PHE A 9 34.06 26.58 -13.31
CA PHE A 9 33.72 25.17 -13.54
C PHE A 9 33.75 24.87 -15.06
N PRO A 10 34.44 23.80 -15.53
CA PRO A 10 34.38 23.35 -16.92
C PRO A 10 33.24 22.33 -17.16
N PRO A 11 32.81 22.14 -18.43
CA PRO A 11 31.62 21.37 -18.78
C PRO A 11 31.89 19.86 -18.92
N ILE A 12 30.90 19.03 -18.58
CA ILE A 12 30.93 17.57 -18.82
C ILE A 12 30.15 17.26 -20.10
N HIS A 13 30.86 16.75 -21.10
CA HIS A 13 30.31 16.20 -22.34
C HIS A 13 29.85 14.75 -22.13
N THR A 14 28.73 14.43 -22.80
CA THR A 14 28.04 13.15 -22.92
C THR A 14 28.85 12.09 -23.70
N SER A 15 28.82 10.83 -23.25
CA SER A 15 28.97 9.69 -24.16
C SER A 15 28.21 8.46 -23.68
N ASN A 16 27.57 7.81 -24.65
CA ASN A 16 26.66 6.67 -24.54
C ASN A 16 27.36 5.41 -24.04
N CYS A 17 26.67 4.64 -23.19
CA CYS A 17 27.07 3.29 -22.81
C CYS A 17 26.32 2.27 -23.67
N ASP A 18 27.03 1.65 -24.61
CA ASP A 18 26.61 0.42 -25.28
C ASP A 18 27.21 -0.81 -24.58
N CYS A 19 26.40 -1.88 -24.54
CA CYS A 19 26.61 -3.15 -23.86
C CYS A 19 27.77 -4.00 -24.40
N ASN A 20 28.44 -4.78 -23.53
CA ASN A 20 29.03 -6.06 -23.94
C ASN A 20 28.98 -7.09 -22.78
N PRO A 21 28.36 -8.28 -22.97
CA PRO A 21 28.14 -9.28 -21.94
C PRO A 21 29.24 -10.35 -21.96
N GLN A 22 29.97 -10.53 -20.85
CA GLN A 22 30.66 -11.78 -20.49
C GLN A 22 31.46 -11.60 -19.20
N ARG A 23 30.90 -12.06 -18.08
CA ARG A 23 31.67 -12.54 -16.92
C ARG A 23 30.68 -13.08 -15.90
N PHE A 24 30.67 -14.39 -15.71
CA PHE A 24 30.59 -15.08 -14.41
C PHE A 24 30.52 -16.59 -14.71
N GLN A 25 31.68 -17.25 -14.64
CA GLN A 25 31.75 -18.69 -14.38
C GLN A 25 32.45 -18.90 -13.03
N PRO A 26 32.03 -19.91 -12.23
CA PRO A 26 32.57 -20.17 -10.90
C PRO A 26 33.74 -21.15 -10.94
N GLN A 27 34.71 -21.03 -10.03
CA GLN A 27 35.67 -22.11 -9.76
C GLN A 27 35.91 -22.35 -8.26
N SER A 28 35.68 -23.62 -7.91
CA SER A 28 36.12 -24.48 -6.80
C SER A 28 36.85 -23.90 -5.58
N LEU A 29 36.33 -24.27 -4.40
CA LEU A 29 37.09 -24.30 -3.15
C LEU A 29 36.98 -25.69 -2.48
N GLN A 30 38.13 -26.10 -1.94
CA GLN A 30 38.54 -27.44 -1.59
C GLN A 30 38.07 -27.88 -0.19
N LEU A 31 38.00 -29.20 0.01
CA LEU A 31 37.73 -29.93 1.25
C LEU A 31 38.89 -29.85 2.26
N LEU A 32 38.54 -29.95 3.56
CA LEU A 32 39.16 -30.69 4.70
C LEU A 32 39.03 -29.88 6.04
N PRO A 33 39.15 -30.48 7.25
CA PRO A 33 38.84 -31.84 7.70
C PRO A 33 37.95 -31.91 8.98
N HIS A 34 37.59 -33.15 9.33
CA HIS A 34 36.75 -33.60 10.44
C HIS A 34 37.08 -33.07 11.85
N PHE A 35 36.04 -32.66 12.59
CA PHE A 35 36.02 -32.67 14.06
C PHE A 35 35.00 -33.69 14.57
N LYS A 36 35.47 -34.63 15.39
CA LYS A 36 34.66 -35.62 16.12
C LYS A 36 33.95 -34.94 17.28
N LEU A 37 32.63 -35.04 17.33
CA LEU A 37 31.85 -34.89 18.56
C LEU A 37 30.97 -36.14 18.74
N ARG A 38 31.25 -36.87 19.83
CA ARG A 38 30.48 -38.03 20.31
C ARG A 38 29.08 -37.56 20.69
N ALA A 39 28.06 -38.02 19.95
CA ALA A 39 26.67 -37.98 20.40
C ALA A 39 26.34 -39.29 21.12
N LEU A 40 25.90 -39.18 22.37
CA LEU A 40 25.34 -40.25 23.18
C LEU A 40 24.07 -40.80 22.51
N ARG A 41 24.02 -42.12 22.31
CA ARG A 41 22.80 -42.84 21.94
C ARG A 41 21.82 -42.80 23.11
N LEU A 42 20.71 -42.10 22.95
CA LEU A 42 19.45 -42.48 23.58
C LEU A 42 18.69 -43.33 22.55
N GLN A 43 18.55 -44.61 22.86
CA GLN A 43 17.61 -45.49 22.15
C GLN A 43 16.21 -45.15 22.66
N SER A 44 15.36 -44.68 21.76
CA SER A 44 13.91 -44.82 21.91
C SER A 44 13.40 -45.60 20.71
N SER A 45 13.06 -46.85 20.96
CA SER A 45 12.22 -47.68 20.10
C SER A 45 10.86 -46.98 19.90
N GLY A 46 10.59 -46.51 18.69
CA GLY A 46 9.31 -45.95 18.28
C GLY A 46 8.87 -46.61 16.98
N PHE A 47 7.62 -47.07 16.93
CA PHE A 47 6.99 -47.80 15.85
C PHE A 47 7.05 -47.05 14.50
N PRO A 48 7.39 -47.70 13.37
CA PRO A 48 7.18 -47.11 12.05
C PRO A 48 5.69 -47.27 11.72
N GLY A 49 4.91 -46.18 11.70
CA GLY A 49 3.50 -46.32 11.36
C GLY A 49 2.59 -45.10 11.38
N GLU A 50 2.95 -43.97 12.03
CA GLU A 50 2.05 -42.80 12.10
C GLU A 50 2.59 -41.57 11.37
N GLU A 51 3.85 -41.15 11.58
CA GLU A 51 4.46 -39.99 10.90
C GLU A 51 4.52 -40.14 9.37
N GLU A 52 4.94 -41.30 8.86
CA GLU A 52 4.99 -41.55 7.41
C GLU A 52 3.58 -41.54 6.77
N THR A 53 2.56 -41.97 7.51
CA THR A 53 1.17 -42.00 7.02
C THR A 53 0.53 -40.61 6.98
N LEU A 54 0.87 -39.75 7.94
CA LEU A 54 0.46 -38.35 8.01
C LEU A 54 1.13 -37.52 6.91
N ASP A 55 2.43 -37.71 6.68
CA ASP A 55 3.14 -37.04 5.59
C ASP A 55 2.60 -37.47 4.22
N LEU A 56 2.29 -38.76 4.02
CA LEU A 56 1.68 -39.22 2.76
C LEU A 56 0.27 -38.63 2.54
N TYR A 57 -0.51 -38.47 3.61
CA TYR A 57 -1.84 -37.85 3.55
C TYR A 57 -1.76 -36.37 3.18
N GLU A 58 -0.85 -35.62 3.81
CA GLU A 58 -0.61 -34.20 3.53
C GLU A 58 -0.15 -33.98 2.08
N ILE A 59 0.75 -34.84 1.58
CA ILE A 59 1.22 -34.79 0.19
C ILE A 59 0.07 -35.09 -0.79
N ASN A 60 -0.76 -36.10 -0.51
CA ASN A 60 -1.92 -36.42 -1.35
C ASN A 60 -2.98 -35.31 -1.33
N ALA A 61 -3.21 -34.67 -0.18
CA ALA A 61 -4.10 -33.53 -0.07
C ALA A 61 -3.59 -32.32 -0.85
N LEU A 62 -2.28 -32.04 -0.79
CA LEU A 62 -1.67 -30.98 -1.60
C LEU A 62 -1.77 -31.30 -3.09
N LYS A 63 -1.49 -32.54 -3.49
CA LYS A 63 -1.63 -33.02 -4.88
C LYS A 63 -3.03 -32.80 -5.41
N GLN A 64 -4.05 -33.24 -4.69
CA GLN A 64 -5.46 -33.05 -5.09
C GLN A 64 -5.78 -31.58 -5.31
N LYS A 65 -5.41 -30.69 -4.38
CA LYS A 65 -5.70 -29.25 -4.52
C LYS A 65 -4.98 -28.59 -5.70
N VAL A 66 -3.77 -29.04 -6.03
CA VAL A 66 -3.02 -28.56 -7.20
C VAL A 66 -3.64 -29.05 -8.51
N GLU A 67 -4.12 -30.29 -8.54
CA GLU A 67 -4.80 -30.84 -9.71
C GLU A 67 -6.19 -30.23 -9.92
N ASP A 68 -6.91 -29.88 -8.85
CA ASP A 68 -8.22 -29.20 -8.90
C ASP A 68 -8.15 -27.83 -9.58
N ILE A 69 -7.01 -27.14 -9.51
CA ILE A 69 -6.76 -25.88 -10.22
C ILE A 69 -6.14 -26.09 -11.62
N GLY A 70 -6.03 -27.34 -12.05
CA GLY A 70 -5.59 -27.76 -13.38
C GLY A 70 -4.08 -27.75 -13.61
N ILE A 71 -3.27 -27.67 -12.54
CA ILE A 71 -1.80 -27.76 -12.64
C ILE A 71 -1.39 -29.23 -12.50
N ASN A 72 -0.47 -29.70 -13.34
CA ASN A 72 0.08 -31.05 -13.20
C ASN A 72 1.08 -31.08 -12.05
N PHE A 73 0.72 -31.74 -10.94
CA PHE A 73 1.56 -31.88 -9.76
C PHE A 73 2.83 -32.69 -10.05
N ASP A 74 2.69 -33.80 -10.77
CA ASP A 74 3.78 -34.75 -11.05
C ASP A 74 4.83 -34.19 -12.03
N SER A 75 4.59 -33.02 -12.62
CA SER A 75 5.56 -32.37 -13.48
C SER A 75 6.69 -31.68 -12.71
N CYS A 76 6.62 -31.58 -11.38
CA CYS A 76 7.53 -30.79 -10.55
C CYS A 76 8.25 -31.66 -9.54
N THR A 77 9.59 -31.63 -9.57
CA THR A 77 10.42 -32.18 -8.50
C THR A 77 10.43 -31.21 -7.32
N PRO A 78 10.13 -31.65 -6.08
CA PRO A 78 10.21 -30.80 -4.88
C PRO A 78 11.55 -30.08 -4.77
N GLY A 79 11.52 -28.77 -4.51
CA GLY A 79 12.71 -27.91 -4.49
C GLY A 79 13.09 -27.29 -5.85
N GLN A 80 12.41 -27.64 -6.95
CA GLN A 80 12.71 -27.12 -8.29
C GLN A 80 11.51 -26.36 -8.88
N TYR A 81 11.79 -25.39 -9.75
CA TYR A 81 10.76 -24.72 -10.53
C TYR A 81 10.58 -25.45 -11.85
N THR A 82 9.34 -25.59 -12.28
CA THR A 82 8.98 -26.18 -13.57
C THR A 82 8.07 -25.23 -14.33
N HIS A 83 8.10 -25.32 -15.65
CA HIS A 83 7.25 -24.53 -16.51
C HIS A 83 6.13 -25.41 -17.04
N GLN A 84 4.92 -24.87 -17.17
CA GLN A 84 3.75 -25.53 -17.70
C GLN A 84 2.89 -24.54 -18.50
N ILE A 85 1.91 -25.07 -19.23
CA ILE A 85 0.88 -24.25 -19.88
C ILE A 85 -0.13 -23.84 -18.81
N CYS A 86 -0.49 -22.56 -18.74
CA CYS A 86 -1.45 -22.05 -17.76
C CYS A 86 -2.86 -22.66 -17.98
N PRO A 87 -3.47 -23.32 -16.98
CA PRO A 87 -4.75 -24.03 -17.13
C PRO A 87 -5.98 -23.11 -17.15
N LEU A 88 -5.84 -21.81 -16.90
CA LEU A 88 -6.97 -20.90 -16.70
C LEU A 88 -7.82 -20.70 -17.98
N VAL A 89 -9.10 -21.07 -17.92
CA VAL A 89 -10.13 -20.91 -18.96
C VAL A 89 -11.23 -19.99 -18.41
N GLY A 90 -11.49 -18.87 -19.08
CA GLY A 90 -12.40 -17.82 -18.57
C GLY A 90 -13.86 -18.28 -18.41
N ILE A 91 -14.53 -17.74 -17.39
CA ILE A 91 -16.00 -17.73 -17.25
C ILE A 91 -16.51 -16.50 -18.02
N PHE A 92 -17.48 -16.70 -18.93
CA PHE A 92 -18.15 -15.62 -19.65
C PHE A 92 -18.79 -14.61 -18.68
N ASN A 93 -18.39 -13.34 -18.77
CA ASN A 93 -19.09 -12.22 -18.17
C ASN A 93 -19.64 -11.34 -19.30
N THR A 94 -20.96 -11.21 -19.40
CA THR A 94 -21.66 -10.52 -20.50
C THR A 94 -21.56 -8.99 -20.47
N ARG A 95 -20.74 -8.41 -19.57
CA ARG A 95 -20.53 -6.95 -19.46
C ARG A 95 -19.13 -6.45 -19.89
N SER A 96 -18.26 -7.31 -20.39
CA SER A 96 -16.95 -6.90 -20.93
C SER A 96 -16.57 -7.74 -22.14
N SER A 97 -16.22 -7.08 -23.25
CA SER A 97 -15.80 -7.70 -24.51
C SER A 97 -14.39 -8.32 -24.46
N TYR A 98 -13.94 -8.81 -23.30
CA TYR A 98 -12.65 -9.49 -23.14
C TYR A 98 -12.83 -10.84 -22.41
N SER A 99 -12.56 -11.94 -23.11
CA SER A 99 -12.52 -13.27 -22.54
C SER A 99 -11.11 -13.60 -22.04
N SER A 100 -10.95 -13.82 -20.73
CA SER A 100 -9.68 -14.25 -20.14
C SER A 100 -9.45 -15.76 -20.35
N PHE A 101 -9.14 -16.16 -21.58
CA PHE A 101 -8.60 -17.48 -21.88
C PHE A 101 -7.07 -17.36 -21.85
N CYS A 102 -6.40 -17.98 -20.88
CA CYS A 102 -4.94 -18.09 -20.94
C CYS A 102 -4.57 -19.29 -21.81
N LYS A 103 -4.58 -20.54 -21.31
CA LYS A 103 -4.10 -21.72 -22.06
C LYS A 103 -2.75 -21.51 -22.78
N GLY A 104 -1.87 -20.65 -22.24
CA GLY A 104 -0.61 -20.26 -22.88
C GLY A 104 -0.71 -19.10 -23.89
N GLY A 105 -1.81 -18.34 -23.90
CA GLY A 105 -2.08 -17.26 -24.84
C GLY A 105 -2.36 -17.76 -26.27
N GLN A 106 -2.28 -16.85 -27.24
CA GLN A 106 -2.38 -17.21 -28.67
C GLN A 106 -1.23 -18.12 -29.13
N SER A 107 -0.09 -18.09 -28.43
CA SER A 107 1.13 -18.85 -28.73
C SER A 107 1.19 -20.25 -28.09
N LYS A 108 0.25 -20.59 -27.17
CA LYS A 108 0.27 -21.83 -26.35
C LYS A 108 1.60 -22.06 -25.61
N GLU A 109 2.26 -20.98 -25.22
CA GLU A 109 3.58 -21.03 -24.58
C GLU A 109 3.51 -21.42 -23.09
N TRP A 110 4.61 -22.02 -22.63
CA TRP A 110 4.84 -22.48 -21.26
C TRP A 110 5.06 -21.28 -20.34
N SER A 111 3.98 -20.57 -20.06
CA SER A 111 3.97 -19.29 -19.35
C SER A 111 3.75 -19.43 -17.85
N LEU A 112 3.35 -20.59 -17.36
CA LEU A 112 3.15 -20.86 -15.93
C LEU A 112 4.44 -21.42 -15.32
N SER A 113 5.00 -20.75 -14.32
CA SER A 113 6.01 -21.31 -13.43
C SER A 113 5.33 -21.93 -12.22
N PHE A 114 5.73 -23.14 -11.85
CA PHE A 114 5.19 -23.92 -10.74
C PHE A 114 6.31 -24.52 -9.90
N HIS A 115 6.16 -24.51 -8.58
CA HIS A 115 7.15 -24.98 -7.63
C HIS A 115 6.50 -25.61 -6.41
N ILE A 116 7.00 -26.78 -6.00
CA ILE A 116 6.68 -27.41 -4.72
C ILE A 116 7.91 -27.28 -3.83
N ASN A 117 7.72 -26.85 -2.59
CA ASN A 117 8.83 -26.70 -1.66
C ASN A 117 9.39 -28.07 -1.20
N GLN A 118 10.60 -28.10 -0.62
CA GLN A 118 11.29 -29.35 -0.30
C GLN A 118 10.52 -30.28 0.66
N ASN A 119 9.76 -29.70 1.59
CA ASN A 119 8.96 -30.47 2.54
C ASN A 119 7.56 -30.84 2.00
N GLN A 120 7.25 -30.51 0.74
CA GLN A 120 6.01 -30.84 0.06
C GLN A 120 4.73 -30.42 0.80
N LYS A 121 4.83 -29.35 1.61
CA LYS A 121 3.68 -28.77 2.33
C LYS A 121 3.11 -27.54 1.62
N VAL A 122 3.86 -26.98 0.66
CA VAL A 122 3.47 -25.76 -0.07
C VAL A 122 3.76 -25.91 -1.55
N ALA A 123 2.76 -25.62 -2.38
CA ALA A 123 2.92 -25.46 -3.82
C ALA A 123 2.62 -24.00 -4.22
N ILE A 124 3.41 -23.43 -5.13
CA ILE A 124 3.35 -22.02 -5.55
C ILE A 124 3.38 -21.97 -7.08
N TRP A 125 2.57 -21.08 -7.68
CA TRP A 125 2.59 -20.85 -9.12
C TRP A 125 2.47 -19.38 -9.50
N ARG A 126 2.97 -19.06 -10.70
CA ARG A 126 2.79 -17.75 -11.34
C ARG A 126 2.85 -17.87 -12.86
N CYS A 127 1.83 -17.33 -13.53
CA CYS A 127 1.80 -17.15 -14.96
C CYS A 127 2.45 -15.81 -15.33
N PHE A 128 3.45 -15.86 -16.19
CA PHE A 128 4.22 -14.72 -16.68
C PHE A 128 3.71 -14.20 -18.03
N SER A 129 2.60 -14.74 -18.56
CA SER A 129 1.91 -14.13 -19.69
C SER A 129 1.41 -12.75 -19.29
N PHE A 130 1.77 -11.73 -20.07
CA PHE A 130 1.55 -10.30 -19.78
C PHE A 130 0.07 -9.99 -19.46
N ASP A 131 -0.86 -10.62 -20.16
CA ASP A 131 -2.30 -10.41 -20.00
C ASP A 131 -2.95 -11.34 -18.95
N CYS A 132 -2.22 -12.31 -18.38
CA CYS A 132 -2.76 -13.28 -17.44
C CYS A 132 -2.40 -12.96 -15.98
N GLY A 133 -1.10 -12.97 -15.64
CA GLY A 133 -0.62 -12.72 -14.28
C GLY A 133 -1.14 -13.68 -13.18
N TRP A 134 -1.81 -14.78 -13.54
CA TRP A 134 -2.41 -15.71 -12.58
C TRP A 134 -1.36 -16.31 -11.65
N ALA A 135 -1.51 -16.11 -10.34
CA ALA A 135 -0.55 -16.59 -9.35
C ALA A 135 -1.28 -17.03 -8.08
N GLY A 136 -0.65 -17.92 -7.33
CA GLY A 136 -1.21 -18.41 -6.09
C GLY A 136 -0.27 -19.37 -5.37
N HIS A 137 -0.73 -19.85 -4.23
CA HIS A 137 -0.10 -20.94 -3.50
C HIS A 137 -1.18 -21.77 -2.81
N VAL A 138 -0.85 -23.01 -2.46
CA VAL A 138 -1.69 -23.90 -1.68
C VAL A 138 -0.87 -24.62 -0.61
N LEU A 139 -1.50 -24.90 0.53
CA LEU A 139 -0.92 -25.61 1.67
C LEU A 139 -1.57 -27.00 1.81
N ALA A 140 -0.80 -27.98 2.26
CA ALA A 140 -1.34 -29.27 2.72
C ALA A 140 -2.27 -29.04 3.92
N ASP A 141 -3.43 -29.70 3.95
CA ASP A 141 -4.43 -29.50 5.02
C ASP A 141 -3.95 -30.04 6.36
N VAL A 142 -4.10 -29.22 7.40
CA VAL A 142 -4.15 -29.65 8.80
C VAL A 142 -5.65 -29.78 9.14
N SER A 143 -6.11 -31.00 9.40
CA SER A 143 -7.51 -31.55 9.38
C SER A 143 -8.60 -30.81 10.23
N PRO A 144 -9.86 -31.33 10.34
CA PRO A 144 -10.96 -31.22 9.38
C PRO A 144 -12.29 -30.69 10.01
N THR A 145 -12.95 -29.69 9.41
CA THR A 145 -14.43 -29.54 9.43
C THR A 145 -14.88 -28.60 8.30
N GLN A 146 -15.37 -29.22 7.21
CA GLN A 146 -16.61 -28.95 6.45
C GLN A 146 -17.30 -27.57 6.62
N ASP A 147 -17.80 -26.86 5.59
CA ASP A 147 -18.23 -27.29 4.25
C ASP A 147 -18.29 -26.11 3.24
N VAL A 148 -17.88 -26.43 2.00
CA VAL A 148 -18.57 -26.25 0.70
C VAL A 148 -19.13 -24.87 0.29
N VAL A 149 -18.43 -24.32 -0.72
CA VAL A 149 -18.91 -23.52 -1.86
C VAL A 149 -19.59 -22.19 -1.54
N ASN A 150 -18.80 -21.12 -1.69
CA ASN A 150 -19.27 -20.03 -2.54
C ASN A 150 -18.11 -19.44 -3.34
N LYS A 151 -18.28 -19.41 -4.67
CA LYS A 151 -17.43 -18.66 -5.59
C LYS A 151 -17.55 -17.18 -5.28
N ASN A 152 -16.73 -16.68 -4.38
CA ASN A 152 -16.42 -15.27 -4.27
C ASN A 152 -14.96 -15.16 -3.87
N LYS A 153 -14.24 -14.22 -4.50
CA LYS A 153 -12.94 -13.75 -4.02
C LYS A 153 -13.02 -13.57 -2.50
N PHE A 154 -12.45 -14.48 -1.71
CA PHE A 154 -12.06 -14.14 -0.35
C PHE A 154 -10.84 -13.22 -0.48
N SER A 155 -11.09 -11.95 -0.79
CA SER A 155 -10.24 -10.90 -0.25
C SER A 155 -10.26 -11.14 1.25
N LYS A 156 -9.14 -11.59 1.82
CA LYS A 156 -9.02 -11.76 3.27
C LYS A 156 -9.42 -10.42 3.89
N LYS A 157 -10.61 -10.38 4.50
CA LYS A 157 -11.20 -9.14 5.02
C LYS A 157 -10.23 -8.59 6.06
N LEU A 158 -9.82 -7.34 5.89
CA LEU A 158 -8.95 -6.70 6.85
C LEU A 158 -9.73 -6.49 8.14
N SER A 159 -9.10 -6.81 9.26
CA SER A 159 -9.66 -6.73 10.60
C SER A 159 -8.54 -6.42 11.59
N GLU A 160 -8.91 -6.02 12.80
CA GLU A 160 -7.95 -5.71 13.86
C GLU A 160 -7.11 -6.96 14.19
N GLU A 161 -7.71 -8.15 14.21
CA GLU A 161 -7.01 -9.42 14.48
C GLU A 161 -6.07 -9.80 13.34
N THR A 162 -6.51 -9.69 12.08
CA THR A 162 -5.70 -10.06 10.92
C THR A 162 -4.50 -9.13 10.72
N LEU A 163 -4.64 -7.88 11.16
CA LEU A 163 -3.59 -6.86 11.15
C LEU A 163 -2.78 -6.81 12.46
N ARG A 164 -3.15 -7.61 13.46
CA ARG A 164 -2.55 -7.62 14.80
C ARG A 164 -2.49 -6.22 15.40
N LEU A 165 -3.64 -5.55 15.44
CA LEU A 165 -3.82 -4.21 15.99
C LEU A 165 -4.30 -4.27 17.44
N GLU A 166 -3.92 -3.25 18.21
CA GLU A 166 -4.39 -3.02 19.56
C GLU A 166 -4.54 -1.50 19.81
N PRO A 167 -5.26 -1.09 20.88
CA PRO A 167 -5.33 0.31 21.27
C PRO A 167 -3.95 0.95 21.50
N LEU A 168 -3.87 2.26 21.30
CA LEU A 168 -2.63 3.01 21.52
C LEU A 168 -2.16 2.91 22.98
N GLY A 169 -0.87 2.67 23.17
CA GLY A 169 -0.19 2.75 24.46
C GLY A 169 0.32 4.16 24.76
N ASP A 170 0.76 4.36 26.00
CA ASP A 170 1.16 5.68 26.52
C ASP A 170 2.23 6.38 25.68
N GLU A 171 3.18 5.63 25.11
CA GLU A 171 4.25 6.19 24.25
C GLU A 171 3.68 6.88 23.01
N LEU A 172 2.75 6.23 22.29
CA LEU A 172 2.13 6.84 21.11
C LEU A 172 1.10 7.90 21.48
N ILE A 173 0.39 7.75 22.61
CA ILE A 173 -0.49 8.81 23.12
C ILE A 173 0.33 10.08 23.39
N ASN A 174 1.48 9.96 24.04
CA ASN A 174 2.39 11.08 24.27
C ASN A 174 2.94 11.67 22.95
N TYR A 175 3.30 10.83 21.98
CA TYR A 175 3.70 11.27 20.64
C TYR A 175 2.65 12.15 19.96
N PHE A 176 1.37 11.82 20.11
CA PHE A 176 0.27 12.63 19.58
C PHE A 176 -0.04 13.86 20.45
N ALA A 177 0.13 13.77 21.76
CA ALA A 177 -0.01 14.91 22.66
C ALA A 177 1.01 16.02 22.36
N GLU A 178 2.25 15.68 22.03
CA GLU A 178 3.26 16.64 21.52
C GLU A 178 2.83 17.35 20.23
N ARG A 179 1.92 16.73 19.47
CA ARG A 179 1.32 17.26 18.25
C ARG A 179 -0.01 17.97 18.49
N MET A 180 -0.33 18.22 19.76
CA MET A 180 -1.58 18.82 20.22
C MET A 180 -2.82 18.02 19.84
N ILE A 181 -2.71 16.71 19.57
CA ILE A 181 -3.83 15.82 19.25
C ILE A 181 -4.20 15.02 20.49
N SER A 182 -5.44 15.17 20.95
CA SER A 182 -5.94 14.50 22.15
C SER A 182 -6.27 13.01 21.90
N ALA A 183 -6.21 12.20 22.95
CA ALA A 183 -6.58 10.79 22.91
C ALA A 183 -8.03 10.55 22.45
N GLU A 184 -8.94 11.49 22.74
CA GLU A 184 -10.33 11.45 22.26
C GLU A 184 -10.40 11.49 20.73
N ILE A 185 -9.62 12.38 20.10
CA ILE A 185 -9.55 12.48 18.63
C ILE A 185 -8.95 11.20 18.02
N LEU A 186 -7.94 10.62 18.66
CA LEU A 186 -7.34 9.35 18.22
C LEU A 186 -8.34 8.20 18.27
N GLN A 187 -9.09 8.11 19.38
CA GLN A 187 -10.13 7.09 19.56
C GLN A 187 -11.26 7.26 18.54
N LYS A 188 -11.74 8.50 18.35
CA LYS A 188 -12.79 8.82 17.37
C LYS A 188 -12.39 8.42 15.94
N ASN A 189 -11.11 8.55 15.60
CA ASN A 189 -10.57 8.20 14.29
C ASN A 189 -10.03 6.77 14.19
N ALA A 190 -10.27 5.94 15.22
CA ALA A 190 -9.79 4.57 15.31
C ALA A 190 -8.31 4.41 14.95
N VAL A 191 -7.47 5.31 15.48
CA VAL A 191 -6.02 5.20 15.39
C VAL A 191 -5.58 4.13 16.38
N MET A 192 -4.77 3.18 15.90
CA MET A 192 -4.33 2.01 16.66
C MET A 192 -2.81 1.86 16.58
N GLN A 193 -2.27 0.83 17.21
CA GLN A 193 -0.87 0.42 17.05
C GLN A 193 -0.74 -1.07 16.73
N MET A 194 0.44 -1.47 16.26
CA MET A 194 0.74 -2.89 16.07
C MET A 194 1.05 -3.58 17.39
N VAL A 195 0.52 -4.80 17.58
CA VAL A 195 0.86 -5.65 18.72
C VAL A 195 2.35 -6.02 18.70
N ASP A 196 2.90 -6.28 17.52
CA ASP A 196 4.27 -6.76 17.32
C ASP A 196 5.33 -5.65 17.46
N ASP A 197 4.93 -4.40 17.27
CA ASP A 197 5.81 -3.24 17.38
C ASP A 197 5.02 -2.03 17.89
N LYS A 198 5.19 -1.73 19.19
CA LYS A 198 4.47 -0.65 19.89
C LYS A 198 4.83 0.75 19.36
N ASN A 199 5.89 0.87 18.55
CA ASN A 199 6.31 2.12 17.91
C ASN A 199 5.74 2.31 16.50
N VAL A 200 4.75 1.49 16.11
CA VAL A 200 4.08 1.60 14.81
C VAL A 200 2.66 2.05 15.00
N ILE A 201 2.38 3.27 14.54
CA ILE A 201 1.04 3.82 14.42
C ILE A 201 0.33 3.14 13.25
N ALA A 202 -0.92 2.75 13.45
CA ALA A 202 -1.81 2.18 12.45
C ALA A 202 -3.02 3.10 12.24
N PHE A 203 -3.06 3.76 11.08
CA PHE A 203 -4.21 4.54 10.61
C PHE A 203 -5.19 3.62 9.88
N THR A 204 -6.35 3.36 10.50
CA THR A 204 -7.35 2.45 9.94
C THR A 204 -8.29 3.17 8.97
N TYR A 205 -8.28 2.76 7.70
CA TYR A 205 -9.19 3.29 6.69
C TYR A 205 -10.47 2.46 6.73
N ARG A 206 -11.56 3.09 7.12
CA ARG A 206 -12.83 2.41 7.39
C ARG A 206 -13.92 2.81 6.39
N ARG A 207 -14.80 1.86 6.10
CA ARG A 207 -16.00 2.03 5.28
C ARG A 207 -17.09 1.14 5.83
N LYS A 208 -18.20 1.75 6.28
CA LYS A 208 -19.35 1.06 6.89
C LYS A 208 -18.96 0.26 8.14
N GLY A 209 -18.08 0.81 8.97
CA GLY A 209 -17.56 0.23 10.21
C GLY A 209 -16.41 -0.76 10.02
N GLU A 210 -16.12 -1.15 8.78
CA GLU A 210 -15.13 -2.19 8.45
C GLU A 210 -13.79 -1.59 8.02
N ILE A 211 -12.69 -2.19 8.46
CA ILE A 211 -11.35 -1.83 7.99
C ILE A 211 -11.21 -2.34 6.55
N VAL A 212 -11.02 -1.43 5.59
CA VAL A 212 -10.78 -1.77 4.18
C VAL A 212 -9.34 -1.52 3.77
N ASN A 213 -8.58 -0.75 4.55
CA ASN A 213 -7.13 -0.59 4.43
C ASN A 213 -6.54 -0.14 5.77
N CYS A 214 -5.23 -0.27 5.92
CA CYS A 214 -4.51 0.26 7.07
C CYS A 214 -3.15 0.77 6.60
N LYS A 215 -2.82 2.01 6.98
CA LYS A 215 -1.52 2.60 6.73
C LYS A 215 -0.73 2.67 8.02
N PHE A 216 0.49 2.20 7.95
CA PHE A 216 1.39 2.09 9.09
C PHE A 216 2.47 3.14 9.00
N ARG A 217 2.81 3.72 10.15
CA ARG A 217 3.92 4.66 10.31
C ARG A 217 4.75 4.25 11.51
N SER A 218 6.01 3.88 11.28
CA SER A 218 6.96 3.70 12.38
C SER A 218 7.49 5.06 12.84
N ILE A 219 7.38 5.36 14.14
CA ILE A 219 7.93 6.59 14.69
C ILE A 219 9.47 6.53 14.81
N THR A 220 10.04 5.33 14.96
CA THR A 220 11.48 5.10 15.08
C THR A 220 12.23 5.35 13.78
N ASN A 221 11.72 4.83 12.66
CA ASN A 221 12.42 4.90 11.36
C ASN A 221 11.73 5.80 10.32
N ARG A 222 10.60 6.42 10.69
CA ARG A 222 9.78 7.31 9.84
C ARG A 222 9.34 6.68 8.51
N LYS A 223 9.30 5.35 8.41
CA LYS A 223 8.82 4.63 7.23
C LYS A 223 7.31 4.48 7.27
N PHE A 224 6.73 4.49 6.07
CA PHE A 224 5.33 4.29 5.83
C PHE A 224 5.12 3.05 4.96
N TRP A 225 4.10 2.26 5.26
CA TRP A 225 3.64 1.17 4.40
C TRP A 225 2.13 0.96 4.57
N GLN A 226 1.52 0.18 3.70
CA GLN A 226 0.08 -0.11 3.75
C GLN A 226 -0.16 -1.61 3.81
N ALA A 227 -1.34 -1.99 4.31
CA ALA A 227 -1.81 -3.36 4.33
C ALA A 227 -1.85 -3.96 2.91
N LYS A 228 -1.45 -5.23 2.79
CA LYS A 228 -1.56 -5.94 1.52
C LYS A 228 -3.03 -6.05 1.12
N HIS A 229 -3.33 -5.77 -0.14
CA HIS A 229 -4.68 -5.82 -0.71
C HIS A 229 -5.67 -4.81 -0.10
N GLY A 230 -5.19 -3.80 0.63
CA GLY A 230 -6.04 -2.72 1.10
C GLY A 230 -6.64 -1.89 -0.04
N GLU A 231 -7.89 -1.48 0.14
CA GLU A 231 -8.58 -0.58 -0.77
C GLU A 231 -7.98 0.84 -0.68
N ARG A 232 -7.77 1.49 -1.83
CA ARG A 232 -7.36 2.89 -1.86
C ARG A 232 -8.61 3.76 -1.71
N ILE A 233 -8.83 4.23 -0.49
CA ILE A 233 -9.92 5.14 -0.14
C ILE A 233 -9.35 6.34 0.62
N LEU A 234 -10.15 7.39 0.79
CA LEU A 234 -9.78 8.53 1.63
C LEU A 234 -9.81 8.12 3.11
N TYR A 235 -8.91 8.67 3.92
CA TYR A 235 -8.94 8.47 5.38
C TYR A 235 -9.99 9.40 5.98
N GLY A 236 -10.78 8.91 6.94
CA GLY A 236 -11.81 9.69 7.61
C GLY A 236 -13.16 9.78 6.87
N LEU A 237 -13.39 8.97 5.83
CA LEU A 237 -14.65 8.98 5.06
C LEU A 237 -15.91 8.85 5.92
N GLU A 238 -15.85 8.12 7.03
CA GLU A 238 -17.01 7.91 7.92
C GLU A 238 -17.36 9.14 8.75
N GLY A 239 -16.44 10.12 8.85
CA GLY A 239 -16.68 11.41 9.50
C GLY A 239 -17.28 12.47 8.58
N ILE A 240 -17.43 12.16 7.28
CA ILE A 240 -18.10 13.06 6.34
C ILE A 240 -19.60 13.02 6.58
N GLU A 241 -20.17 14.20 6.83
CA GLU A 241 -21.61 14.42 6.80
C GLU A 241 -22.00 15.05 5.46
N GLU A 242 -23.23 14.79 5.01
CA GLU A 242 -23.77 15.49 3.83
C GLU A 242 -23.81 16.99 4.12
N GLY A 243 -23.06 17.76 3.33
CA GLY A 243 -22.91 19.19 3.55
C GLY A 243 -22.23 19.87 2.37
N ASN A 244 -22.17 21.20 2.47
CA ASN A 244 -21.68 22.03 1.38
C ASN A 244 -20.16 22.08 1.29
N THR A 245 -19.44 21.88 2.41
CA THR A 245 -17.99 22.07 2.48
C THR A 245 -17.28 20.82 2.95
N ILE A 246 -16.33 20.32 2.16
CA ILE A 246 -15.41 19.22 2.53
C ILE A 246 -13.97 19.72 2.47
N VAL A 247 -13.15 19.38 3.47
CA VAL A 247 -11.72 19.69 3.51
C VAL A 247 -10.91 18.45 3.13
N ILE A 248 -9.96 18.59 2.21
CA ILE A 248 -9.02 17.54 1.82
C ILE A 248 -7.60 17.96 2.23
N VAL A 249 -6.97 17.16 3.08
CA VAL A 249 -5.58 17.33 3.52
C VAL A 249 -4.67 16.25 2.94
N GLU A 250 -3.36 16.43 3.04
CA GLU A 250 -2.39 15.46 2.50
C GLU A 250 -2.18 14.24 3.42
N GLY A 251 -1.95 14.46 4.71
CA GLY A 251 -1.59 13.41 5.66
C GLY A 251 -2.68 13.03 6.66
N GLU A 252 -2.54 11.84 7.25
CA GLU A 252 -3.47 11.39 8.31
C GLU A 252 -3.37 12.25 9.57
N ILE A 253 -2.17 12.73 9.92
CA ILE A 253 -1.98 13.61 11.08
C ILE A 253 -2.61 14.99 10.84
N ASP A 254 -2.58 15.50 9.62
CA ASP A 254 -3.27 16.75 9.28
C ASP A 254 -4.77 16.61 9.44
N LYS A 255 -5.33 15.45 9.06
CA LYS A 255 -6.77 15.17 9.25
C LYS A 255 -7.11 15.17 10.74
N LEU A 256 -6.30 14.51 11.55
CA LEU A 256 -6.45 14.53 13.01
C LEU A 256 -6.33 15.95 13.59
N SER A 257 -5.47 16.78 12.99
CA SER A 257 -5.31 18.18 13.40
C SER A 257 -6.54 19.03 13.06
N MET A 258 -7.17 18.77 11.90
CA MET A 258 -8.46 19.38 11.51
C MET A 258 -9.57 18.97 12.48
N ASP A 259 -9.67 17.69 12.82
CA ASP A 259 -10.64 17.19 13.80
C ASP A 259 -10.45 17.85 15.18
N GLN A 260 -9.20 18.02 15.62
CA GLN A 260 -8.86 18.69 16.87
C GLN A 260 -9.24 20.18 16.87
N ALA A 261 -9.24 20.83 15.69
CA ALA A 261 -9.75 22.19 15.50
C ALA A 261 -11.27 22.26 15.29
N GLY A 262 -11.99 21.13 15.36
CA GLY A 262 -13.44 21.06 15.17
C GLY A 262 -13.89 21.04 13.70
N ILE A 263 -12.96 20.88 12.75
CA ILE A 263 -13.23 20.76 11.32
C ILE A 263 -13.47 19.27 11.00
N LEU A 264 -14.68 18.80 11.28
CA LEU A 264 -14.99 17.36 11.21
C LEU A 264 -15.21 16.84 9.78
N ASN A 265 -15.70 17.69 8.87
CA ASN A 265 -15.93 17.31 7.47
C ASN A 265 -14.62 17.35 6.68
N CYS A 266 -13.65 16.54 7.11
CA CYS A 266 -12.29 16.52 6.62
C CYS A 266 -11.82 15.08 6.32
N VAL A 267 -11.05 14.93 5.25
CA VAL A 267 -10.44 13.67 4.82
C VAL A 267 -9.01 13.86 4.37
N SER A 268 -8.18 12.80 4.47
CA SER A 268 -6.83 12.80 3.89
C SER A 268 -6.72 11.86 2.68
N VAL A 269 -5.81 12.21 1.75
CA VAL A 269 -5.48 11.34 0.63
C VAL A 269 -4.64 10.13 1.08
N PRO A 270 -4.78 8.95 0.44
CA PRO A 270 -4.08 7.75 0.92
C PRO A 270 -2.57 7.73 0.63
N ASP A 271 -2.17 8.27 -0.52
CA ASP A 271 -0.82 8.09 -1.08
C ASP A 271 0.03 9.37 -1.07
N GLY A 272 -0.45 10.46 -0.42
CA GLY A 272 0.20 11.77 -0.42
C GLY A 272 0.47 12.34 -1.83
N ALA A 273 1.28 13.39 -1.90
CA ALA A 273 1.69 13.99 -3.17
C ALA A 273 2.57 13.04 -4.01
N PRO A 274 2.44 13.06 -5.35
CA PRO A 274 3.36 12.34 -6.22
C PRO A 274 4.77 12.95 -6.20
N GLN A 275 5.80 12.09 -6.08
CA GLN A 275 7.22 12.53 -6.14
C GLN A 275 7.61 13.19 -7.47
N GLN A 276 6.84 12.98 -8.54
CA GLN A 276 7.03 13.61 -9.85
C GLN A 276 5.67 14.00 -10.40
N VAL A 277 5.49 15.28 -10.68
CA VAL A 277 4.26 15.79 -11.30
C VAL A 277 4.59 16.13 -12.74
N SER A 278 4.12 15.30 -13.66
CA SER A 278 4.20 15.60 -15.08
C SER A 278 3.05 16.52 -15.46
N ILE A 279 3.23 17.83 -15.28
CA ILE A 279 2.22 18.87 -15.56
C ILE A 279 1.82 18.93 -17.06
N LYS A 280 2.56 18.23 -17.95
CA LYS A 280 2.48 18.41 -19.41
C LYS A 280 2.07 17.17 -20.22
N ALA A 281 1.59 16.10 -19.59
CA ALA A 281 1.20 14.89 -20.33
C ALA A 281 -0.24 14.48 -20.03
N LEU A 282 -0.92 13.93 -21.05
CA LEU A 282 -2.19 13.22 -20.85
C LEU A 282 -2.04 12.24 -19.66
N PRO A 283 -3.02 12.15 -18.74
CA PRO A 283 -2.91 11.26 -17.60
C PRO A 283 -2.58 9.86 -18.09
N SER A 284 -1.41 9.35 -17.72
CA SER A 284 -1.09 7.94 -18.03
C SER A 284 -2.10 7.05 -17.28
N LYS A 285 -2.43 5.86 -17.82
CA LYS A 285 -3.29 4.87 -17.14
C LYS A 285 -2.88 4.61 -15.68
N LYS A 286 -1.59 4.77 -15.36
CA LYS A 286 -1.02 4.64 -14.01
C LYS A 286 -1.40 5.81 -13.09
N GLN A 287 -1.46 7.04 -13.60
CA GLN A 287 -1.90 8.22 -12.85
C GLN A 287 -3.41 8.17 -12.58
N GLU A 288 -4.22 7.75 -13.55
CA GLU A 288 -5.67 7.55 -13.36
C GLU A 288 -5.95 6.52 -12.26
N ALA A 289 -5.22 5.40 -12.25
CA ALA A 289 -5.35 4.39 -11.21
C ALA A 289 -4.95 4.89 -9.81
N ARG A 290 -4.09 5.92 -9.70
CA ARG A 290 -3.70 6.52 -8.42
C ARG A 290 -4.84 7.35 -7.83
N PHE A 291 -5.58 8.09 -8.65
CA PHE A 291 -6.67 8.96 -8.20
C PHE A 291 -8.05 8.29 -8.19
N LYS A 292 -8.11 6.96 -8.40
CA LYS A 292 -9.37 6.20 -8.38
C LYS A 292 -10.16 6.35 -7.06
N TYR A 293 -9.47 6.63 -5.95
CA TYR A 293 -10.11 6.88 -4.65
C TYR A 293 -11.06 8.08 -4.65
N LEU A 294 -10.91 9.03 -5.59
CA LEU A 294 -11.82 10.17 -5.76
C LEU A 294 -13.17 9.78 -6.36
N LEU A 295 -13.25 8.62 -7.01
CA LEU A 295 -14.48 8.11 -7.63
C LEU A 295 -15.28 7.19 -6.69
N ASP A 296 -14.63 6.66 -5.65
CA ASP A 296 -15.16 5.61 -4.77
C ASP A 296 -15.37 6.13 -3.33
N ASN A 297 -16.16 7.19 -3.21
CA ASN A 297 -16.42 7.95 -2.00
C ASN A 297 -17.93 8.15 -1.76
N ASN A 298 -18.76 7.20 -2.22
CA ASN A 298 -20.22 7.24 -2.14
C ASN A 298 -20.87 8.52 -2.74
N GLY A 299 -20.16 9.25 -3.61
CA GLY A 299 -20.63 10.50 -4.20
C GLY A 299 -20.59 11.70 -3.24
N TYR A 300 -19.95 11.61 -2.07
CA TYR A 300 -19.86 12.74 -1.13
C TYR A 300 -19.14 13.94 -1.73
N LEU A 301 -18.02 13.72 -2.43
CA LEU A 301 -17.30 14.80 -3.10
C LEU A 301 -18.11 15.39 -4.27
N ASP A 302 -18.94 14.58 -4.94
CA ASP A 302 -19.77 15.06 -6.05
C ASP A 302 -20.87 16.01 -5.56
N LYS A 303 -21.41 15.76 -4.38
CA LYS A 303 -22.44 16.60 -3.74
C LYS A 303 -21.89 17.87 -3.10
N ALA A 304 -20.59 17.92 -2.78
CA ALA A 304 -19.98 19.08 -2.16
C ALA A 304 -19.94 20.27 -3.13
N SER A 305 -20.49 21.40 -2.71
CA SER A 305 -20.43 22.66 -3.45
C SER A 305 -19.13 23.44 -3.20
N ARG A 306 -18.43 23.12 -2.10
CA ARG A 306 -17.17 23.73 -1.67
C ARG A 306 -16.17 22.65 -1.26
N ILE A 307 -15.04 22.58 -1.93
CA ILE A 307 -13.95 21.67 -1.58
C ILE A 307 -12.72 22.50 -1.22
N ILE A 308 -12.29 22.43 0.04
CA ILE A 308 -11.10 23.14 0.51
C ILE A 308 -9.91 22.18 0.43
N LEU A 309 -8.90 22.55 -0.35
CA LEU A 309 -7.64 21.85 -0.51
C LEU A 309 -6.63 22.45 0.47
N ALA A 310 -6.27 21.66 1.47
CA ALA A 310 -5.30 22.00 2.52
C ALA A 310 -4.11 21.02 2.45
N THR A 311 -3.50 20.95 1.26
CA THR A 311 -2.29 20.15 1.00
C THR A 311 -1.05 20.83 1.58
N ASP A 312 0.08 20.10 1.62
CA ASP A 312 1.35 20.66 2.08
C ASP A 312 1.74 21.93 1.30
N GLY A 313 2.32 22.91 2.00
CA GLY A 313 2.81 24.17 1.45
C GLY A 313 4.10 24.07 0.62
N ASP A 314 4.45 22.86 0.17
CA ASP A 314 5.64 22.59 -0.64
C ASP A 314 5.30 22.30 -2.11
N GLY A 315 6.32 22.17 -2.96
CA GLY A 315 6.13 21.92 -4.39
C GLY A 315 5.29 20.67 -4.70
N PRO A 316 5.56 19.51 -4.07
CA PRO A 316 4.71 18.33 -4.19
C PRO A 316 3.25 18.57 -3.77
N GLY A 317 3.01 19.23 -2.63
CA GLY A 317 1.67 19.52 -2.14
C GLY A 317 0.88 20.45 -3.08
N GLN A 318 1.50 21.51 -3.60
CA GLN A 318 0.90 22.38 -4.63
C GLN A 318 0.47 21.60 -5.88
N ALA A 319 1.31 20.65 -6.29
CA ALA A 319 1.07 19.84 -7.46
C ALA A 319 -0.03 18.79 -7.24
N LEU A 320 -0.16 18.28 -6.01
CA LEU A 320 -1.31 17.49 -5.59
C LEU A 320 -2.60 18.34 -5.62
N ALA A 321 -2.57 19.57 -5.13
CA ALA A 321 -3.73 20.47 -5.16
C ALA A 321 -4.20 20.76 -6.60
N GLU A 322 -3.27 20.95 -7.55
CA GLU A 322 -3.61 21.13 -8.97
C GLU A 322 -4.28 19.88 -9.57
N GLU A 323 -3.79 18.68 -9.28
CA GLU A 323 -4.44 17.44 -9.74
C GLU A 323 -5.81 17.21 -9.09
N LEU A 324 -5.93 17.47 -7.79
CA LEU A 324 -7.22 17.37 -7.10
C LEU A 324 -8.23 18.36 -7.69
N SER A 325 -7.83 19.61 -7.90
CA SER A 325 -8.73 20.64 -8.44
C SER A 325 -9.16 20.33 -9.88
N CYS A 326 -8.27 19.81 -10.73
CA CYS A 326 -8.62 19.40 -12.08
C CYS A 326 -9.65 18.27 -12.11
N ARG A 327 -9.56 17.32 -11.17
CA ARG A 327 -10.44 16.13 -11.13
C ARG A 327 -11.75 16.38 -10.43
N LEU A 328 -11.73 17.25 -9.42
CA LEU A 328 -12.90 17.55 -8.62
C LEU A 328 -13.70 18.71 -9.21
N GLY A 329 -13.13 19.54 -10.08
CA GLY A 329 -13.78 20.74 -10.63
C GLY A 329 -13.22 21.99 -9.94
N LYS A 330 -12.46 22.78 -10.69
CA LYS A 330 -11.71 23.93 -10.17
C LYS A 330 -12.61 25.02 -9.61
N GLU A 331 -13.78 25.21 -10.24
CA GLU A 331 -14.80 26.19 -9.87
C GLU A 331 -15.36 25.97 -8.46
N ARG A 332 -15.21 24.76 -7.92
CA ARG A 332 -15.61 24.40 -6.57
C ARG A 332 -14.44 24.01 -5.67
N CYS A 333 -13.21 24.39 -6.03
CA CYS A 333 -12.04 24.18 -5.19
C CYS A 333 -11.55 25.51 -4.58
N TRP A 334 -11.14 25.46 -3.32
CA TRP A 334 -10.54 26.56 -2.58
C TRP A 334 -9.19 26.10 -2.03
N LEU A 335 -8.16 26.95 -2.06
CA LEU A 335 -6.83 26.62 -1.56
C LEU A 335 -6.58 27.28 -0.21
N VAL A 336 -6.09 26.51 0.75
CA VAL A 336 -5.53 27.07 1.99
C VAL A 336 -4.14 27.62 1.71
N THR A 337 -3.92 28.87 2.13
CA THR A 337 -2.58 29.45 2.18
C THR A 337 -2.07 29.41 3.61
N TRP A 338 -1.03 28.60 3.85
CA TRP A 338 -0.45 28.49 5.18
C TRP A 338 0.27 29.80 5.58
N PRO A 339 0.16 30.24 6.84
CA PRO A 339 0.70 31.52 7.27
C PRO A 339 2.23 31.52 7.31
N LYS A 340 2.80 32.73 7.35
CA LYS A 340 4.24 32.92 7.60
C LYS A 340 4.59 32.51 9.03
N LYS A 341 5.67 31.77 9.17
CA LYS A 341 6.30 31.45 10.46
C LYS A 341 7.32 32.53 10.83
N ASP A 342 8.07 32.99 9.84
CA ASP A 342 9.00 34.12 9.95
C ASP A 342 9.09 34.86 8.59
N GLU A 343 10.09 35.73 8.41
CA GLU A 343 10.24 36.52 7.17
C GLU A 343 10.46 35.65 5.91
N LEU A 344 10.99 34.44 6.06
CA LEU A 344 11.45 33.59 4.96
C LEU A 344 10.75 32.24 4.89
N THR A 345 10.10 31.81 5.96
CA THR A 345 9.47 30.50 6.07
C THR A 345 7.98 30.58 6.36
N TYR A 346 7.26 29.58 5.87
CA TYR A 346 5.82 29.39 6.07
C TYR A 346 5.61 28.11 6.86
N TYR A 347 4.50 28.03 7.59
CA TYR A 347 4.05 26.75 8.11
C TYR A 347 3.77 25.80 6.93
N LYS A 348 4.13 24.54 7.11
CA LYS A 348 4.06 23.56 6.04
C LYS A 348 2.65 22.96 5.90
N ASP A 349 2.04 22.62 7.01
CA ASP A 349 0.83 21.79 7.05
C ASP A 349 -0.08 22.16 8.23
N ALA A 350 -1.21 21.45 8.33
CA ALA A 350 -2.22 21.71 9.35
C ALA A 350 -1.69 21.41 10.76
N ASN A 351 -0.85 20.37 10.91
CA ASN A 351 -0.32 20.00 12.21
C ASN A 351 0.67 21.04 12.75
N GLU A 352 1.55 21.58 11.91
CA GLU A 352 2.46 22.64 12.32
C GLU A 352 1.69 23.89 12.78
N VAL A 353 0.64 24.28 12.06
CA VAL A 353 -0.24 25.39 12.46
C VAL A 353 -0.92 25.08 13.79
N LEU A 354 -1.47 23.88 13.98
CA LEU A 354 -2.12 23.48 15.22
C LEU A 354 -1.16 23.56 16.41
N VAL A 355 0.05 23.03 16.26
CA VAL A 355 1.07 22.99 17.32
C VAL A 355 1.53 24.39 17.72
N HIS A 356 1.69 25.29 16.75
CA HIS A 356 2.28 26.60 17.00
C HIS A 356 1.29 27.74 17.23
N LEU A 357 0.12 27.70 16.58
CA LEU A 357 -0.87 28.77 16.60
C LEU A 357 -2.20 28.35 17.25
N GLY A 358 -2.40 27.04 17.46
CA GLY A 358 -3.58 26.49 18.13
C GLY A 358 -4.78 26.26 17.21
N PRO A 359 -5.85 25.62 17.74
CA PRO A 359 -6.99 25.15 16.97
C PRO A 359 -7.83 26.29 16.36
N GLU A 360 -7.97 27.41 17.08
CA GLU A 360 -8.76 28.56 16.60
C GLU A 360 -8.10 29.23 15.38
N ALA A 361 -6.77 29.37 15.40
CA ALA A 361 -6.02 29.89 14.27
C ALA A 361 -6.12 28.96 13.05
N LEU A 362 -5.96 27.64 13.26
CA LEU A 362 -6.14 26.65 12.18
C LEU A 362 -7.52 26.76 11.55
N ARG A 363 -8.58 26.89 12.37
CA ARG A 363 -9.95 27.05 11.87
C ARG A 363 -10.11 28.30 11.01
N HIS A 364 -9.64 29.45 11.51
CA HIS A 364 -9.71 30.70 10.78
C HIS A 364 -8.94 30.64 9.44
N ILE A 365 -7.76 30.02 9.42
CA ILE A 365 -6.96 29.85 8.19
C ILE A 365 -7.72 29.03 7.15
N VAL A 366 -8.34 27.92 7.56
CA VAL A 366 -9.13 27.06 6.66
C VAL A 366 -10.38 27.78 6.16
N GLU A 367 -11.08 28.53 7.01
CA GLU A 367 -12.26 29.32 6.62
C GLU A 367 -11.91 30.42 5.61
N SER A 368 -10.72 31.02 5.76
CA SER A 368 -10.17 32.05 4.87
C SER A 368 -9.60 31.52 3.55
N ALA A 369 -9.74 30.22 3.25
CA ALA A 369 -9.29 29.64 1.99
C ALA A 369 -9.87 30.39 0.78
N GLU A 370 -9.01 30.67 -0.20
CA GLU A 370 -9.32 31.46 -1.39
C GLU A 370 -9.72 30.55 -2.55
N LEU A 371 -10.50 31.06 -3.51
CA LEU A 371 -10.89 30.29 -4.69
C LEU A 371 -9.65 29.80 -5.46
N TYR A 372 -9.67 28.56 -5.91
CA TYR A 372 -8.54 27.97 -6.64
C TYR A 372 -8.42 28.57 -8.05
N GLU A 373 -7.52 29.54 -8.22
CA GLU A 373 -7.29 30.21 -9.53
C GLU A 373 -6.32 29.44 -10.45
N GLY A 374 -5.83 28.27 -10.04
CA GLY A 374 -4.79 27.52 -10.75
C GLY A 374 -3.38 28.05 -10.46
N VAL A 375 -2.36 27.28 -10.85
CA VAL A 375 -0.98 27.79 -10.88
C VAL A 375 -0.93 28.97 -11.85
N LYS A 376 -0.93 30.20 -11.33
CA LYS A 376 -0.54 31.38 -12.11
C LYS A 376 0.88 31.13 -12.56
N ASN A 377 1.09 30.93 -13.86
CA ASN A 377 2.43 31.00 -14.44
C ASN A 377 2.99 32.36 -14.01
N SER A 378 3.87 32.35 -13.02
CA SER A 378 4.61 33.56 -12.65
C SER A 378 5.44 33.95 -13.88
N PRO A 379 5.37 35.21 -14.33
CA PRO A 379 5.99 35.65 -15.58
C PRO A 379 7.50 35.45 -15.61
#